data_AF-A0A7Y5NFH4-F1
#
_entry.id   AF-A0A7Y5NFH4-F1
#
_cell.length_a   1.000
_cell.length_b   1.000
_cell.length_c   1.000
_cell.angle_alpha   90.00
_cell.angle_beta   90.00
_cell.angle_gamma   90.00
#
_symmetry.space_group_name_H-M   'P 1'
#
loop_
_entity.id
_entity.type
_entity.pdbx_description
1 polymer ?
#
loop_
_entity_poly.entity_id
_entity_poly.type
_entity_poly.pdbx_seq_one_letter_code
_entity_poly.pdbx_strand_id
1 'polypeptide(L)'
;MAEKTKAPEKKDKAKEKGAAGAKAPKGEKGVAKAADSKGKAAAEALPKDYIPRPLKIYREEGLPALMKRFAYQNRMQAPKLVKIVLNMGIGDAVEDQKYLDAAAADMQTITGQKPMITRAKKSISNFKLREKMPIGCMVTLRGFRMYEFLDRFISIAVPRIRDFRGLSDKSFDGRGNYSISVREQIIFPEINYDKILKIRGMNITFVTTAKSDEEAYELLASFGMPFRKR
;
A
#
# COMPACT_ATOMS: atom_id res chain seq x y z
N MET A 1 57.13 -25.84 -4.40
CA MET A 1 57.65 -27.01 -3.66
C MET A 1 58.23 -26.45 -2.36
N ALA A 2 57.44 -26.38 -1.28
CA ALA A 2 57.38 -27.34 -0.16
C ALA A 2 58.71 -27.33 0.63
N GLU A 3 58.81 -26.97 1.92
CA GLU A 3 58.07 -27.49 3.09
C GLU A 3 58.10 -26.56 4.34
N LYS A 4 56.94 -26.43 5.00
CA LYS A 4 56.61 -26.65 6.44
C LYS A 4 57.46 -25.99 7.55
N THR A 5 56.92 -25.01 8.31
CA THR A 5 56.14 -25.12 9.59
C THR A 5 56.82 -25.75 10.81
N LYS A 6 57.04 -24.98 11.90
CA LYS A 6 56.31 -25.07 13.20
C LYS A 6 56.88 -24.13 14.29
N ALA A 7 55.95 -23.60 15.10
CA ALA A 7 56.04 -22.85 16.36
C ALA A 7 56.64 -23.71 17.52
N PRO A 8 56.60 -23.36 18.85
CA PRO A 8 55.88 -22.27 19.56
C PRO A 8 56.61 -21.63 20.77
N GLU A 9 55.99 -20.65 21.46
CA GLU A 9 55.77 -20.72 22.92
C GLU A 9 54.90 -19.56 23.45
N LYS A 10 53.86 -19.94 24.21
CA LYS A 10 53.01 -19.10 25.06
C LYS A 10 53.64 -18.99 26.45
N LYS A 11 53.51 -17.86 27.14
CA LYS A 11 53.30 -17.86 28.60
C LYS A 11 52.27 -16.81 29.02
N ASP A 12 51.13 -17.34 29.48
CA ASP A 12 50.09 -16.68 30.25
C ASP A 12 50.58 -16.35 31.68
N LYS A 13 50.17 -15.17 32.15
CA LYS A 13 49.57 -14.83 33.46
C LYS A 13 50.24 -15.18 34.79
N ALA A 14 50.12 -14.18 35.68
CA ALA A 14 49.85 -14.20 37.14
C ALA A 14 50.99 -13.54 37.94
N LYS A 15 50.80 -12.81 39.05
CA LYS A 15 49.65 -12.34 39.85
C LYS A 15 50.27 -11.52 41.00
N GLU A 16 49.62 -10.44 41.39
CA GLU A 16 49.62 -9.94 42.78
C GLU A 16 48.26 -9.24 42.93
N LYS A 17 47.15 -9.90 43.33
CA LYS A 17 46.73 -10.41 44.66
C LYS A 17 46.93 -9.44 45.84
N GLY A 18 45.84 -8.73 46.16
CA GLY A 18 45.20 -8.70 47.49
C GLY A 18 43.70 -8.40 47.24
N ALA A 19 42.73 -9.31 47.41
CA ALA A 19 42.14 -9.85 48.65
C ALA A 19 41.72 -8.72 49.61
N ALA A 20 40.48 -8.55 50.08
CA ALA A 20 39.25 -9.33 50.14
C ALA A 20 38.07 -8.31 50.14
N GLY A 21 36.84 -8.56 49.68
CA GLY A 21 35.90 -9.55 50.18
C GLY A 21 34.75 -8.88 50.96
N ALA A 22 33.56 -8.88 50.36
CA ALA A 22 32.22 -8.95 50.97
C ALA A 22 31.27 -7.71 50.96
N LYS A 23 30.13 -7.98 50.30
CA LYS A 23 28.74 -7.49 50.49
C LYS A 23 28.30 -6.16 49.87
N ALA A 24 27.43 -6.31 48.85
CA ALA A 24 26.37 -5.38 48.50
C ALA A 24 25.37 -5.21 49.67
N PRO A 25 24.61 -4.10 49.73
CA PRO A 25 23.38 -4.05 48.94
C PRO A 25 23.21 -2.79 48.07
N LYS A 26 22.28 -2.94 47.13
CA LYS A 26 21.82 -2.01 46.10
C LYS A 26 21.29 -0.68 46.65
N GLY A 27 21.39 0.37 45.84
CA GLY A 27 20.51 1.54 45.92
C GLY A 27 21.06 2.78 45.22
N GLU A 28 20.65 2.99 43.97
CA GLU A 28 20.68 4.26 43.21
C GLU A 28 22.01 5.00 43.04
N LYS A 29 22.69 4.71 41.91
CA LYS A 29 23.54 5.69 41.25
C LYS A 29 22.67 6.59 40.37
N GLY A 30 22.78 7.90 40.58
CA GLY A 30 22.46 8.87 39.54
C GLY A 30 23.35 8.70 38.30
N VAL A 31 22.96 9.40 37.24
CA VAL A 31 23.77 10.37 36.47
C VAL A 31 22.98 10.71 35.21
N ALA A 32 22.77 12.00 35.01
CA ALA A 32 22.28 12.58 33.77
C ALA A 32 23.30 12.39 32.63
N LYS A 33 22.84 11.97 31.44
CA LYS A 33 22.88 12.76 30.19
C LYS A 33 22.47 11.92 28.97
N ALA A 34 21.68 12.58 28.12
CA ALA A 34 21.64 12.54 26.65
C ALA A 34 21.42 11.17 25.95
N ALA A 35 20.27 11.06 25.26
CA ALA A 35 20.18 10.65 23.85
C ALA A 35 18.71 10.46 23.42
N ASP A 36 18.32 11.28 22.45
CA ASP A 36 17.51 10.91 21.28
C ASP A 36 16.02 10.56 21.42
N SER A 37 15.21 11.58 21.15
CA SER A 37 14.24 11.60 20.04
C SER A 37 13.52 10.27 19.75
N LYS A 38 12.51 9.95 20.56
CA LYS A 38 11.44 9.06 20.12
C LYS A 38 10.47 9.86 19.24
N GLY A 39 10.50 9.55 17.95
CA GLY A 39 9.70 10.15 16.90
C GLY A 39 8.22 10.25 17.25
N LYS A 40 7.75 11.48 17.41
CA LYS A 40 6.36 11.87 17.24
C LYS A 40 6.15 12.18 15.76
N ALA A 41 5.70 11.19 14.98
CA ALA A 41 4.95 11.38 13.73
C ALA A 41 4.65 10.02 13.08
N ALA A 42 3.86 9.18 13.74
CA ALA A 42 3.26 8.01 13.10
C ALA A 42 1.86 7.78 13.68
N ALA A 43 0.86 7.96 12.82
CA ALA A 43 -0.57 7.71 13.04
C ALA A 43 -1.24 8.64 14.06
N GLU A 44 -1.66 9.81 13.58
CA GLU A 44 -2.80 10.50 14.18
C GLU A 44 -4.02 9.56 14.05
N ALA A 45 -4.47 9.02 15.19
CA ALA A 45 -5.56 8.07 15.23
C ALA A 45 -6.85 8.77 14.76
N LEU A 46 -7.46 8.26 13.70
CA LEU A 46 -8.79 8.70 13.26
C LEU A 46 -9.74 8.72 14.46
N PRO A 47 -10.59 9.77 14.62
CA PRO A 47 -11.55 9.83 15.72
C PRO A 47 -12.40 8.57 15.72
N LYS A 48 -12.67 8.02 16.92
CA LYS A 48 -13.35 6.72 17.09
C LYS A 48 -14.73 6.65 16.42
N ASP A 49 -15.33 7.81 16.15
CA ASP A 49 -16.66 7.96 15.54
C ASP A 49 -16.61 8.37 14.05
N TYR A 50 -15.45 8.31 13.40
CA TYR A 50 -15.32 8.70 12.00
C TYR A 50 -15.91 7.66 11.04
N ILE A 51 -16.99 8.04 10.37
CA ILE A 51 -17.59 7.27 9.26
C ILE A 51 -17.20 7.97 7.95
N PRO A 52 -16.45 7.32 7.05
CA PRO A 52 -16.15 7.88 5.74
C PRO A 52 -17.43 8.22 4.96
N ARG A 53 -17.45 9.37 4.29
CA ARG A 53 -18.59 9.86 3.50
C ARG A 53 -19.16 8.80 2.54
N PRO A 54 -18.36 8.05 1.75
CA PRO A 54 -18.91 7.03 0.85
C PRO A 54 -19.59 5.87 1.59
N LEU A 55 -19.12 5.53 2.79
CA LEU A 55 -19.74 4.47 3.60
C LEU A 55 -21.11 4.91 4.12
N LYS A 56 -21.27 6.19 4.46
CA LYS A 56 -22.55 6.78 4.86
C LYS A 56 -23.55 6.75 3.70
N ILE A 57 -23.14 7.26 2.53
CA ILE A 57 -23.95 7.26 1.29
C ILE A 57 -24.40 5.83 0.94
N TYR A 58 -23.49 4.86 1.01
CA TYR A 58 -23.81 3.46 0.75
C TYR A 58 -24.87 2.91 1.72
N ARG A 59 -24.79 3.24 3.01
CA ARG A 59 -25.73 2.72 4.01
C ARG A 59 -27.12 3.36 3.90
N GLU A 60 -27.17 4.66 3.65
CA GLU A 60 -28.40 5.45 3.67
C GLU A 60 -29.14 5.39 2.33
N GLU A 61 -28.42 5.47 1.21
CA GLU A 61 -29.01 5.61 -0.12
C GLU A 61 -28.70 4.42 -1.03
N GLY A 62 -27.45 3.96 -1.05
CA GLY A 62 -26.99 2.89 -1.94
C GLY A 62 -27.65 1.54 -1.66
N LEU A 63 -27.71 1.13 -0.39
CA LEU A 63 -28.31 -0.14 0.03
C LEU A 63 -29.81 -0.22 -0.33
N PRO A 64 -30.65 0.78 0.03
CA PRO A 64 -32.05 0.78 -0.39
C PRO A 64 -32.24 0.79 -1.90
N ALA A 65 -31.42 1.55 -2.64
CA ALA A 65 -31.50 1.60 -4.10
C ALA A 65 -31.19 0.23 -4.74
N LEU A 66 -30.12 -0.44 -4.30
CA LEU A 66 -29.73 -1.77 -4.77
C LEU A 66 -30.78 -2.82 -4.42
N MET A 67 -31.32 -2.80 -3.20
CA MET A 67 -32.38 -3.72 -2.80
C MET A 67 -33.66 -3.55 -3.62
N LYS A 68 -34.05 -2.31 -3.94
CA LYS A 68 -35.22 -2.03 -4.77
C LYS A 68 -35.01 -2.48 -6.22
N ARG A 69 -33.83 -2.22 -6.78
CA ARG A 69 -33.53 -2.51 -8.19
C ARG A 69 -33.37 -3.99 -8.48
N PHE A 70 -32.73 -4.73 -7.58
CA PHE A 70 -32.45 -6.16 -7.76
C PHE A 70 -33.36 -7.08 -6.92
N ALA A 71 -34.33 -6.50 -6.20
CA ALA A 71 -35.32 -7.21 -5.38
C ALA A 71 -34.71 -8.29 -4.44
N TYR A 72 -33.57 -7.98 -3.81
CA TYR A 72 -32.92 -8.92 -2.91
C TYR A 72 -33.79 -9.25 -1.70
N GLN A 73 -33.91 -10.53 -1.38
CA GLN A 73 -34.68 -11.00 -0.23
C GLN A 73 -33.99 -10.71 1.11
N ASN A 74 -32.65 -10.60 1.12
CA ASN A 74 -31.87 -10.36 2.32
C ASN A 74 -30.90 -9.19 2.12
N ARG A 75 -30.86 -8.28 3.10
CA ARG A 75 -29.92 -7.15 3.16
C ARG A 75 -28.47 -7.56 3.00
N MET A 76 -28.10 -8.75 3.48
CA MET A 76 -26.73 -9.27 3.41
C MET A 76 -26.33 -9.77 2.01
N GLN A 77 -27.30 -9.94 1.09
CA GLN A 77 -27.03 -10.28 -0.31
C GLN A 77 -26.60 -9.08 -1.13
N ALA A 78 -26.88 -7.85 -0.66
CA ALA A 78 -26.50 -6.65 -1.38
C ALA A 78 -24.98 -6.58 -1.57
N PRO A 79 -24.52 -6.23 -2.79
CA PRO A 79 -23.11 -6.25 -3.13
C PRO A 79 -22.38 -5.15 -2.37
N LYS A 80 -21.20 -5.47 -1.82
CA LYS A 80 -20.35 -4.53 -1.08
C LYS A 80 -18.94 -4.51 -1.63
N LEU A 81 -18.23 -3.40 -1.40
CA LEU A 81 -16.81 -3.29 -1.72
C LEU A 81 -15.98 -4.05 -0.67
N VAL A 82 -15.14 -4.99 -1.12
CA VAL A 82 -14.33 -5.87 -0.24
C VAL A 82 -12.95 -5.27 0.00
N LYS A 83 -12.28 -4.89 -1.08
CA LYS A 83 -10.93 -4.33 -1.07
C LYS A 83 -10.68 -3.53 -2.33
N ILE A 84 -9.77 -2.57 -2.23
CA ILE A 84 -9.17 -1.91 -3.39
C ILE A 84 -7.71 -2.31 -3.45
N VAL A 85 -7.27 -2.78 -4.61
CA VAL A 85 -5.89 -3.14 -4.87
C VAL A 85 -5.29 -2.10 -5.81
N LEU A 86 -4.18 -1.51 -5.39
CA LEU A 86 -3.37 -0.64 -6.23
C LEU A 86 -2.10 -1.39 -6.60
N ASN A 87 -1.76 -1.39 -7.88
CA ASN A 87 -0.59 -2.07 -8.40
C ASN A 87 0.14 -1.21 -9.42
N MET A 88 1.45 -1.08 -9.26
CA MET A 88 2.35 -0.44 -10.21
C MET A 88 3.39 -1.46 -10.68
N GLY A 89 3.43 -1.72 -11.98
CA GLY A 89 4.50 -2.49 -12.62
C GLY A 89 5.59 -1.55 -13.13
N ILE A 90 6.84 -1.79 -12.73
CA ILE A 90 7.97 -0.93 -13.06
C ILE A 90 9.01 -1.78 -13.79
N GLY A 91 8.92 -1.84 -15.12
CA GLY A 91 9.88 -2.60 -15.94
C GLY A 91 11.32 -2.11 -15.76
N ASP A 92 11.49 -0.80 -15.55
CA ASP A 92 12.79 -0.15 -15.34
C ASP A 92 13.45 -0.53 -13.99
N ALA A 93 12.72 -1.18 -13.08
CA ALA A 93 13.23 -1.60 -11.77
C ALA A 93 14.31 -2.70 -11.89
N VAL A 94 14.37 -3.37 -13.03
CA VAL A 94 15.41 -4.38 -13.33
C VAL A 94 16.77 -3.73 -13.52
N GLU A 95 16.79 -2.50 -14.06
CA GLU A 95 18.01 -1.77 -14.36
C GLU A 95 18.46 -0.91 -13.17
N ASP A 96 17.53 -0.23 -12.49
CA ASP A 96 17.84 0.55 -11.29
C ASP A 96 16.76 0.41 -10.21
N GLN A 97 17.18 -0.05 -9.04
CA GLN A 97 16.32 -0.24 -7.88
C GLN A 97 15.82 1.10 -7.29
N LYS A 98 16.52 2.22 -7.51
CA LYS A 98 16.09 3.55 -7.05
C LYS A 98 14.73 3.94 -7.61
N TYR A 99 14.46 3.55 -8.85
CA TYR A 99 13.16 3.76 -9.46
C TYR A 99 12.05 3.06 -8.69
N LEU A 100 12.31 1.85 -8.19
CA LEU A 100 11.32 1.10 -7.42
C LEU A 100 11.06 1.76 -6.07
N ASP A 101 12.10 2.22 -5.39
CA ASP A 101 11.98 2.90 -4.09
C ASP A 101 11.21 4.22 -4.22
N ALA A 102 11.42 4.98 -5.30
CA ALA A 102 10.68 6.21 -5.58
C ALA A 102 9.17 5.94 -5.77
N ALA A 103 8.79 4.93 -6.56
CA ALA A 103 7.37 4.58 -6.72
C ALA A 103 6.75 4.01 -5.44
N ALA A 104 7.53 3.30 -4.62
CA ALA A 104 7.06 2.86 -3.32
C ALA A 104 6.74 4.07 -2.42
N ALA A 105 7.57 5.11 -2.45
CA ALA A 105 7.32 6.36 -1.71
C ALA A 105 6.08 7.11 -2.24
N ASP A 106 5.90 7.18 -3.56
CA ASP A 106 4.71 7.80 -4.17
C ASP A 106 3.43 7.07 -3.75
N MET A 107 3.41 5.73 -3.87
CA MET A 107 2.26 4.93 -3.43
C MET A 107 2.00 5.03 -1.94
N GLN A 108 3.05 5.11 -1.12
CA GLN A 108 2.91 5.32 0.31
C GLN A 108 2.27 6.67 0.61
N THR A 109 2.62 7.72 -0.15
CA THR A 109 2.06 9.06 0.00
C THR A 109 0.57 9.07 -0.38
N ILE A 110 0.21 8.43 -1.50
CA ILE A 110 -1.18 8.36 -1.96
C ILE A 110 -2.07 7.58 -0.98
N THR A 111 -1.61 6.38 -0.58
CA THR A 111 -2.43 5.44 0.20
C THR A 111 -2.27 5.60 1.72
N GLY A 112 -1.23 6.32 2.15
CA GLY A 112 -0.74 6.40 3.53
C GLY A 112 -0.19 5.07 4.06
N GLN A 113 -0.11 4.02 3.24
CA GLN A 113 0.22 2.65 3.67
C GLN A 113 1.52 2.24 3.00
N LYS A 114 2.42 1.60 3.77
CA LYS A 114 3.66 1.08 3.21
C LYS A 114 3.35 0.00 2.15
N PRO A 115 3.77 0.17 0.89
CA PRO A 115 3.55 -0.82 -0.15
C PRO A 115 4.41 -2.07 0.03
N MET A 116 3.92 -3.18 -0.49
CA MET A 116 4.68 -4.42 -0.60
C MET A 116 5.38 -4.46 -1.97
N ILE A 117 6.69 -4.70 -1.94
CA ILE A 117 7.50 -4.88 -3.15
C ILE A 117 7.22 -6.28 -3.72
N THR A 118 6.76 -6.34 -4.97
CA THR A 118 6.47 -7.58 -5.66
C THR A 118 7.73 -8.10 -6.37
N ARG A 119 8.00 -9.39 -6.19
CA ARG A 119 9.17 -10.07 -6.77
C ARG A 119 8.75 -10.99 -7.90
N ALA A 120 9.64 -11.14 -8.88
CA ALA A 120 9.49 -12.05 -10.01
C ALA A 120 9.36 -13.51 -9.53
N LYS A 121 8.35 -14.22 -10.02
CA LYS A 121 8.18 -15.67 -9.76
C LYS A 121 8.87 -16.56 -10.78
N LYS A 122 9.08 -16.07 -11.99
CA LYS A 122 9.67 -16.81 -13.11
C LYS A 122 10.82 -16.01 -13.71
N SER A 123 11.85 -16.72 -14.17
CA SER A 123 12.91 -16.13 -14.99
C SER A 123 12.47 -16.06 -16.44
N ILE A 124 12.58 -14.89 -17.07
CA ILE A 124 12.24 -14.70 -18.49
C ILE A 124 13.33 -13.85 -19.14
N SER A 125 14.09 -14.45 -20.05
CA SER A 125 15.26 -13.83 -20.68
C SER A 125 14.90 -12.60 -21.53
N ASN A 126 13.75 -12.59 -22.20
CA ASN A 126 13.30 -11.45 -23.04
C ASN A 126 13.13 -10.15 -22.23
N PHE A 127 12.75 -10.26 -20.95
CA PHE A 127 12.58 -9.12 -20.06
C PHE A 127 13.82 -8.90 -19.16
N LYS A 128 14.91 -9.64 -19.39
CA LYS A 128 16.13 -9.66 -18.55
C LYS A 128 15.81 -9.95 -17.06
N LEU A 129 14.73 -10.67 -16.80
CA LEU A 129 14.24 -10.95 -15.45
C LEU A 129 14.78 -12.27 -14.92
N ARG A 130 15.28 -12.24 -13.69
CA ARG A 130 15.59 -13.43 -12.88
C ARG A 130 14.59 -13.59 -11.74
N GLU A 131 14.45 -14.83 -11.26
CA GLU A 131 13.59 -15.12 -10.11
C GLU A 131 13.99 -14.29 -8.89
N LYS A 132 12.99 -13.92 -8.08
CA LYS A 132 13.11 -13.10 -6.86
C LYS A 132 13.59 -11.66 -7.07
N MET A 133 13.84 -11.20 -8.29
CA MET A 133 14.12 -9.79 -8.56
C MET A 133 12.88 -8.92 -8.28
N PRO A 134 13.02 -7.73 -7.70
CA PRO A 134 11.90 -6.82 -7.47
C PRO A 134 11.48 -6.15 -8.79
N ILE A 135 10.18 -6.17 -9.11
CA ILE A 135 9.62 -5.65 -10.38
C ILE A 135 8.61 -4.53 -10.13
N GLY A 136 7.88 -4.58 -9.03
CA GLY A 136 6.77 -3.66 -8.82
C GLY A 136 6.42 -3.47 -7.36
N CYS A 137 5.36 -2.72 -7.16
CA CYS A 137 4.84 -2.41 -5.84
C CYS A 137 3.32 -2.58 -5.84
N MET A 138 2.78 -3.11 -4.74
CA MET A 138 1.35 -3.34 -4.57
C MET A 138 0.90 -2.86 -3.18
N VAL A 139 -0.29 -2.28 -3.11
CA VAL A 139 -0.99 -1.95 -1.87
C VAL A 139 -2.39 -2.56 -1.91
N THR A 140 -2.85 -3.12 -0.79
CA THR A 140 -4.25 -3.53 -0.64
C THR A 140 -4.90 -2.73 0.49
N LEU A 141 -5.92 -1.97 0.14
CA LEU A 141 -6.72 -1.17 1.06
C LEU A 141 -7.99 -1.92 1.47
N ARG A 142 -8.30 -1.88 2.77
CA ARG A 142 -9.51 -2.46 3.37
C ARG A 142 -10.02 -1.54 4.48
N GLY A 143 -11.28 -1.72 4.87
CA GLY A 143 -11.89 -0.95 5.96
C GLY A 143 -12.03 0.53 5.63
N PHE A 144 -11.79 1.41 6.61
CA PHE A 144 -11.99 2.85 6.45
C PHE A 144 -11.10 3.48 5.38
N ARG A 145 -9.82 3.10 5.34
CA ARG A 145 -8.83 3.63 4.37
C ARG A 145 -9.20 3.38 2.92
N MET A 146 -9.94 2.30 2.67
CA MET A 146 -10.46 1.96 1.34
C MET A 146 -11.52 2.98 0.91
N TYR A 147 -12.46 3.31 1.79
CA TYR A 147 -13.51 4.28 1.49
C TYR A 147 -12.97 5.71 1.38
N GLU A 148 -11.99 6.09 2.21
CA GLU A 148 -11.30 7.38 2.07
C GLU A 148 -10.52 7.49 0.75
N PHE A 149 -9.84 6.42 0.35
CA PHE A 149 -9.17 6.40 -0.94
C PHE A 149 -10.17 6.49 -2.10
N LEU A 150 -11.30 5.77 -2.02
CA LEU A 150 -12.37 5.87 -3.00
C LEU A 150 -12.91 7.31 -3.10
N ASP A 151 -13.14 7.97 -1.96
CA ASP A 151 -13.64 9.34 -1.91
C ASP A 151 -12.69 10.34 -2.58
N ARG A 152 -11.39 10.26 -2.21
CA ARG A 152 -10.33 11.08 -2.81
C ARG A 152 -10.19 10.78 -4.30
N PHE A 153 -10.30 9.51 -4.69
CA PHE A 153 -10.20 9.11 -6.08
C PHE A 153 -11.32 9.73 -6.92
N ILE A 154 -12.58 9.58 -6.51
CA ILE A 154 -13.74 10.08 -7.26
C ILE A 154 -13.77 11.61 -7.27
N SER A 155 -13.58 12.25 -6.11
CA SER A 155 -13.81 13.69 -5.97
C SER A 155 -12.65 14.55 -6.47
N ILE A 156 -11.41 14.04 -6.36
CA ILE A 156 -10.20 14.83 -6.62
C ILE A 156 -9.41 14.26 -7.80
N ALA A 157 -9.13 12.95 -7.79
CA ALA A 157 -8.19 12.38 -8.74
C ALA A 157 -8.80 12.20 -10.15
N VAL A 158 -10.05 11.76 -10.25
CA VAL A 158 -10.72 11.50 -11.53
C VAL A 158 -10.89 12.77 -12.39
N PRO A 159 -11.37 13.92 -11.85
CA PRO A 159 -11.46 15.16 -12.63
C PRO A 159 -10.11 15.69 -13.13
N ARG A 160 -9.00 15.30 -12.49
CA ARG A 160 -7.64 15.70 -12.86
C ARG A 160 -7.01 14.81 -13.93
N ILE A 161 -7.70 13.76 -14.38
CA ILE A 161 -7.22 12.92 -15.48
C ILE A 161 -7.24 13.76 -16.77
N ARG A 162 -6.11 13.79 -17.48
CA ARG A 162 -6.02 14.43 -18.80
C ARG A 162 -7.00 13.78 -19.78
N ASP A 163 -7.79 14.60 -20.47
CA ASP A 163 -8.85 14.17 -21.40
C ASP A 163 -9.89 13.22 -20.80
N PHE A 164 -10.38 13.52 -19.59
CA PHE A 164 -11.39 12.70 -18.94
C PHE A 164 -12.76 12.76 -19.66
N ARG A 165 -13.19 11.62 -20.22
CA ARG A 165 -14.49 11.47 -20.92
C ARG A 165 -15.48 10.57 -20.17
N GLY A 166 -15.23 10.33 -18.88
CA GLY A 166 -15.93 9.29 -18.13
C GLY A 166 -15.18 7.97 -18.14
N LEU A 167 -15.46 7.16 -17.12
CA LEU A 167 -14.92 5.82 -16.97
C LEU A 167 -15.66 4.81 -17.85
N SER A 168 -14.91 3.88 -18.43
CA SER A 168 -15.47 2.85 -19.31
C SER A 168 -16.38 1.89 -18.52
N ASP A 169 -17.56 1.61 -19.08
CA ASP A 169 -18.51 0.58 -18.62
C ASP A 169 -18.05 -0.84 -18.99
N LYS A 170 -17.05 -0.98 -19.85
CA LYS A 170 -16.54 -2.29 -20.33
C LYS A 170 -15.40 -2.86 -19.50
N SER A 171 -14.96 -2.16 -18.46
CA SER A 171 -13.78 -2.55 -17.67
C SER A 171 -14.10 -3.49 -16.50
N PHE A 172 -15.28 -4.12 -16.53
CA PHE A 172 -15.65 -5.20 -15.62
C PHE A 172 -15.13 -6.55 -16.14
N ASP A 173 -14.92 -7.49 -15.22
CA ASP A 173 -14.32 -8.80 -15.49
C ASP A 173 -15.34 -9.93 -15.68
N GLY A 174 -16.64 -9.64 -15.78
CA GLY A 174 -17.72 -10.63 -15.86
C GLY A 174 -18.11 -11.22 -14.50
N ARG A 175 -17.40 -10.87 -13.43
CA ARG A 175 -17.63 -11.35 -12.05
C ARG A 175 -17.80 -10.19 -11.08
N GLY A 176 -18.18 -9.01 -11.58
CA GLY A 176 -18.44 -7.84 -10.76
C GLY A 176 -17.21 -7.15 -10.15
N ASN A 177 -15.99 -7.46 -10.62
CA ASN A 177 -14.82 -6.65 -10.26
C ASN A 177 -14.54 -5.63 -11.35
N TYR A 178 -14.11 -4.44 -10.93
CA TYR A 178 -13.82 -3.34 -11.83
C TYR A 178 -12.34 -2.99 -11.80
N SER A 179 -11.70 -2.91 -12.96
CA SER A 179 -10.28 -2.54 -13.05
C SER A 179 -10.09 -1.32 -13.94
N ILE A 180 -9.41 -0.30 -13.43
CA ILE A 180 -9.04 0.89 -14.18
C ILE A 180 -7.53 1.06 -14.22
N SER A 181 -7.03 1.44 -15.38
CA SER A 181 -5.65 1.86 -15.57
C SER A 181 -5.56 3.39 -15.60
N VAL A 182 -4.79 3.94 -14.67
CA VAL A 182 -4.39 5.35 -14.65
C VAL A 182 -3.04 5.44 -15.34
N ARG A 183 -2.90 6.34 -16.32
CA ARG A 183 -1.64 6.50 -17.07
C ARG A 183 -0.58 7.29 -16.33
N GLU A 184 -1.00 8.23 -15.49
CA GLU A 184 -0.12 9.21 -14.85
C GLU A 184 -0.45 9.28 -13.36
N GLN A 185 0.53 9.05 -12.48
CA GLN A 185 0.35 9.12 -11.03
C GLN A 185 0.10 10.55 -10.51
N ILE A 186 0.32 11.55 -11.36
CA ILE A 186 0.21 12.98 -11.05
C ILE A 186 -1.23 13.48 -10.81
N ILE A 187 -2.22 12.61 -11.04
CA ILE A 187 -3.63 12.91 -10.78
C ILE A 187 -3.90 13.15 -9.29
N PHE A 188 -3.05 12.60 -8.42
CA PHE A 188 -3.12 12.78 -6.97
C PHE A 188 -2.41 14.08 -6.56
N PRO A 189 -3.10 15.05 -5.94
CA PRO A 189 -2.46 16.30 -5.48
C PRO A 189 -1.37 16.08 -4.44
N GLU A 190 -1.39 14.94 -3.74
CA GLU A 190 -0.42 14.61 -2.71
C GLU A 190 0.99 14.34 -3.27
N ILE A 191 1.09 14.07 -4.58
CA ILE A 191 2.37 13.88 -5.25
C ILE A 191 2.94 15.24 -5.68
N ASN A 192 4.18 15.50 -5.26
CA ASN A 192 4.93 16.66 -5.74
C ASN A 192 5.58 16.35 -7.10
N TYR A 193 5.20 17.12 -8.12
CA TYR A 193 5.71 17.00 -9.48
C TYR A 193 7.25 17.07 -9.57
N ASP A 194 7.90 17.92 -8.77
CA ASP A 194 9.35 18.14 -8.86
C ASP A 194 10.16 16.94 -8.37
N LYS A 195 9.55 16.07 -7.55
CA LYS A 195 10.21 14.88 -7.00
C LYS A 195 10.07 13.66 -7.91
N ILE A 196 9.26 13.74 -8.96
CA ILE A 196 8.99 12.62 -9.85
C ILE A 196 10.15 12.45 -10.83
N LEU A 197 10.81 11.30 -10.77
CA LEU A 197 11.85 10.93 -11.74
C LEU A 197 11.28 10.59 -13.13
N LYS A 198 10.13 9.91 -13.15
CA LYS A 198 9.46 9.46 -14.38
C LYS A 198 7.96 9.31 -14.17
N ILE A 199 7.17 9.70 -15.16
CA ILE A 199 5.72 9.48 -15.17
C ILE A 199 5.43 7.99 -15.35
N ARG A 200 4.53 7.45 -14.52
CA ARG A 200 4.19 6.03 -14.42
C ARG A 200 2.70 5.84 -14.31
N GLY A 201 2.26 4.75 -14.91
CA GLY A 201 0.90 4.26 -14.76
C GLY A 201 0.71 3.44 -13.48
N MET A 202 -0.55 3.37 -13.04
CA MET A 202 -0.99 2.51 -11.95
C MET A 202 -2.30 1.84 -12.35
N ASN A 203 -2.46 0.58 -11.95
CA ASN A 203 -3.72 -0.13 -12.05
C ASN A 203 -4.42 -0.12 -10.70
N ILE A 204 -5.69 0.22 -10.70
CA ILE A 204 -6.56 0.21 -9.53
C ILE A 204 -7.67 -0.81 -9.80
N THR A 205 -7.77 -1.82 -8.95
CA THR A 205 -8.79 -2.85 -9.02
C THR A 205 -9.70 -2.76 -7.81
N PHE A 206 -10.99 -2.55 -8.07
CA PHE A 206 -12.06 -2.55 -7.10
C PHE A 206 -12.67 -3.95 -7.07
N VAL A 207 -12.51 -4.63 -5.93
CA VAL A 207 -13.05 -5.98 -5.73
C VAL A 207 -14.34 -5.87 -4.95
N THR A 208 -15.43 -6.34 -5.54
CA THR A 208 -16.77 -6.33 -4.92
C THR A 208 -17.22 -7.75 -4.60
N THR A 209 -18.35 -7.88 -3.91
CA THR A 209 -19.04 -9.18 -3.73
C THR A 209 -20.12 -9.45 -4.76
N ALA A 210 -20.30 -8.56 -5.74
CA ALA A 210 -21.30 -8.73 -6.79
C ALA A 210 -21.01 -10.01 -7.60
N LYS A 211 -22.07 -10.63 -8.12
CA LYS A 211 -21.96 -11.81 -8.99
C LYS A 211 -22.02 -11.44 -10.46
N SER A 212 -22.73 -10.36 -10.77
CA SER A 212 -22.90 -9.82 -12.12
C SER A 212 -22.27 -8.44 -12.24
N ASP A 213 -21.87 -8.10 -13.46
CA ASP A 213 -21.32 -6.78 -13.79
C ASP A 213 -22.37 -5.67 -13.63
N GLU A 214 -23.65 -5.97 -13.83
CA GLU A 214 -24.74 -5.01 -13.65
C GLU A 214 -24.88 -4.57 -12.19
N GLU A 215 -24.79 -5.53 -11.26
CA GLU A 215 -24.83 -5.27 -9.82
C GLU A 215 -23.62 -4.43 -9.38
N ALA A 216 -22.44 -4.74 -9.93
CA ALA A 216 -21.21 -4.01 -9.64
C ALA A 216 -21.21 -2.59 -10.22
N TYR A 217 -21.74 -2.43 -11.43
CA TYR A 217 -21.92 -1.13 -12.08
C TYR A 217 -22.81 -0.24 -11.23
N GLU A 218 -23.96 -0.75 -10.81
CA GLU A 218 -24.90 0.02 -9.99
C GLU A 218 -24.32 0.37 -8.63
N LEU A 219 -23.61 -0.58 -8.01
CA LEU A 219 -22.90 -0.33 -6.77
C LEU A 219 -21.90 0.83 -6.92
N LEU A 220 -21.03 0.78 -7.93
CA LEU A 220 -20.04 1.83 -8.16
C LEU A 220 -20.68 3.16 -8.58
N ALA A 221 -21.78 3.12 -9.33
CA ALA A 221 -22.55 4.31 -9.67
C ALA A 221 -23.17 4.96 -8.43
N SER A 222 -23.65 4.18 -7.46
CA SER A 222 -24.17 4.69 -6.19
C SER A 222 -23.11 5.40 -5.33
N PHE A 223 -21.84 5.04 -5.51
CA PHE A 223 -20.70 5.75 -4.89
C PHE A 223 -20.34 7.07 -5.61
N GLY A 224 -21.03 7.41 -6.69
CA GLY A 224 -20.76 8.61 -7.48
C GLY A 224 -19.65 8.43 -8.52
N MET A 225 -19.36 7.20 -8.94
CA MET A 225 -18.34 6.94 -9.95
C MET A 225 -18.79 7.46 -11.32
N PRO A 226 -18.02 8.36 -11.97
CA PRO A 226 -18.43 8.99 -13.24
C PRO A 226 -18.20 8.04 -14.41
N PHE A 227 -19.14 7.14 -14.64
CA PHE A 227 -19.15 6.31 -15.85
C PHE A 227 -19.54 7.14 -17.07
N ARG A 228 -18.93 6.81 -18.21
CA ARG A 228 -19.35 7.33 -19.50
C ARG A 228 -20.76 6.78 -19.78
N LYS A 229 -21.76 7.67 -19.82
CA LYS A 229 -23.10 7.29 -20.27
C LYS A 229 -23.00 6.77 -21.71
N ARG A 230 -23.64 5.62 -21.96
CA ARG A 230 -23.86 5.11 -23.32
C ARG A 230 -24.68 6.09 -24.14
#